data_AF-A0A358NGM2-F1
#
_entry.id   AF-A0A358NGM2-F1
#
_cell.length_a   1.000
_cell.length_b   1.000
_cell.length_c   1.000
_cell.angle_alpha   90.00
_cell.angle_beta   90.00
_cell.angle_gamma   90.00
#
_symmetry.space_group_name_H-M   'P 1'
#
loop_
_entity.id
_entity.type
_entity.pdbx_description
1 polymer ?
#
loop_
_entity_poly.entity_id
_entity_poly.type
_entity_poly.pdbx_seq_one_letter_code
_entity_poly.pdbx_strand_id
1 'polypeptide(L)' 'MDSKKFLPTEKEIKLLEIIRNTEYGEIRIIVQEGKPIRVEEIKKSIKL' A
#
# COMPACT_ATOMS: atom_id res chain seq x y z
N MET A 1 25.39 7.31 -1.04
CA MET A 1 24.14 6.53 -1.05
C MET A 1 23.37 6.99 -2.26
N ASP A 2 23.33 6.14 -3.29
CA ASP A 2 22.70 6.43 -4.57
C ASP A 2 21.24 6.84 -4.38
N SER A 3 20.96 8.13 -4.58
CA SER A 3 19.62 8.65 -4.79
C SER A 3 19.12 8.20 -6.17
N LYS A 4 19.00 6.88 -6.38
CA LYS A 4 18.19 6.37 -7.49
C LYS A 4 16.77 6.83 -7.21
N LYS A 5 16.33 7.87 -7.94
CA LYS A 5 14.92 8.27 -8.01
C LYS A 5 14.13 7.04 -8.45
N PHE A 6 13.56 6.33 -7.48
CA PHE A 6 12.56 5.31 -7.76
C PHE A 6 11.34 6.06 -8.32
N LEU A 7 11.05 5.83 -9.60
CA LEU A 7 9.83 6.33 -10.22
C LEU A 7 8.74 5.28 -9.99
N PRO A 8 7.83 5.49 -9.03
CA PRO A 8 6.77 4.55 -8.77
C PRO A 8 5.84 4.47 -9.99
N THR A 9 5.39 3.26 -10.31
CA THR A 9 4.33 3.04 -11.28
C THR A 9 3.01 3.59 -10.77
N GLU A 10 2.02 3.81 -11.66
CA GLU A 10 0.69 4.30 -11.26
C GLU A 10 0.03 3.45 -10.15
N LYS A 11 0.27 2.14 -10.16
CA LYS A 11 -0.25 1.22 -9.14
C LYS A 11 0.38 1.47 -7.76
N GLU A 12 1.67 1.77 -7.74
CA GLU A 12 2.41 2.08 -6.51
C GLU A 12 2.06 3.48 -5.99
N ILE A 13 1.83 4.45 -6.88
CA ILE A 13 1.31 5.77 -6.51
C ILE A 13 -0.05 5.62 -5.83
N LYS A 14 -0.98 4.88 -6.42
CA LYS A 14 -2.30 4.61 -5.80
C LYS A 14 -2.18 3.89 -4.47
N LEU A 15 -1.28 2.92 -4.35
CA LEU A 15 -1.02 2.24 -3.09
C LEU A 15 -0.54 3.23 -2.01
N LEU A 16 0.41 4.11 -2.37
CA LEU A 16 0.92 5.15 -1.47
C LEU A 16 -0.17 6.12 -1.05
N GLU A 17 -1.06 6.51 -1.97
CA GLU A 17 -2.22 7.36 -1.66
C GLU A 17 -3.16 6.67 -0.67
N ILE A 18 -3.48 5.39 -0.87
CA ILE A 18 -4.34 4.62 0.05
C ILE A 18 -3.69 4.58 1.44
N ILE A 19 -2.41 4.21 1.52
CA ILE A 19 -1.67 4.15 2.80
C ILE A 19 -1.68 5.51 3.52
N ARG A 20 -1.49 6.61 2.80
CA ARG A 20 -1.46 7.95 3.39
C ARG A 20 -2.83 8.48 3.80
N ASN A 21 -3.89 8.05 3.11
CA ASN A 21 -5.27 8.42 3.45
C ASN A 21 -5.85 7.56 4.58
N THR A 22 -5.30 6.37 4.83
CA THR A 22 -5.67 5.57 5.99
C THR A 22 -5.04 6.16 7.25
N GLU A 23 -5.80 7.00 7.96
CA GLU A 23 -5.35 7.64 9.21
C GLU A 23 -5.00 6.61 10.30
N TYR A 24 -5.83 5.59 10.46
CA TYR A 24 -5.61 4.46 11.36
C TYR A 24 -6.30 3.20 10.83
N GLY A 25 -5.68 2.04 11.01
CA GLY A 25 -6.24 0.77 10.60
C GLY A 25 -5.19 -0.21 10.09
N GLU A 26 -5.65 -1.33 9.54
CA GLU A 26 -4.82 -2.34 8.92
C GLU A 26 -5.10 -2.40 7.42
N ILE A 27 -4.04 -2.55 6.62
CA ILE A 27 -4.16 -2.72 5.17
C ILE A 27 -3.46 -4.00 4.78
N ARG A 28 -4.15 -4.87 4.04
CA ARG A 28 -3.58 -6.05 3.41
C ARG A 28 -3.21 -5.74 1.97
N ILE A 29 -1.95 -5.91 1.63
CA ILE A 29 -1.44 -5.71 0.27
C ILE A 29 -1.03 -7.06 -0.29
N ILE A 30 -1.54 -7.41 -1.47
CA ILE A 30 -1.12 -8.60 -2.21
C ILE A 30 -0.20 -8.17 -3.35
N VAL A 31 1.01 -8.72 -3.36
CA VAL A 31 2.06 -8.45 -4.34
C VAL A 31 2.30 -9.69 -5.18
N GLN A 32 2.34 -9.52 -6.49
CA GLN A 32 2.67 -10.58 -7.44
C GLN A 32 3.65 -10.03 -8.47
N GLU A 33 4.72 -10.78 -8.78
CA GLU A 33 5.78 -10.35 -9.70
C GLU A 33 6.38 -8.97 -9.35
N GLY A 34 6.50 -8.67 -8.05
CA GLY A 34 7.01 -7.39 -7.56
C GLY A 34 6.07 -6.19 -7.74
N LYS A 35 4.82 -6.42 -8.15
CA LYS A 35 3.82 -5.35 -8.33
C LYS A 35 2.63 -5.53 -7.37
N PRO A 36 2.10 -4.44 -6.78
CA PRO A 36 0.88 -4.53 -6.01
C PRO A 36 -0.29 -4.82 -6.96
N ILE A 37 -0.96 -5.95 -6.75
CA ILE A 37 -2.13 -6.36 -7.54
C ILE A 37 -3.45 -6.06 -6.84
N ARG A 38 -3.46 -6.03 -5.51
CA ARG A 38 -4.67 -5.79 -4.71
C ARG A 38 -4.30 -5.17 -3.37
N VAL A 39 -5.15 -4.26 -2.91
CA VAL A 39 -5.07 -3.57 -1.63
C VAL A 39 -6.44 -3.70 -0.96
N GLU A 40 -6.47 -4.22 0.26
CA GLU A 40 -7.68 -4.40 1.05
C GLU A 40 -7.54 -3.65 2.37
N GLU A 41 -8.47 -2.75 2.67
CA GLU A 41 -8.52 -2.03 3.95
C GLU A 41 -9.34 -2.84 4.96
N ILE A 42 -8.71 -3.23 6.07
CA ILE A 42 -9.34 -4.01 7.13
C ILE A 42 -9.91 -3.02 8.15
N LYS A 43 -11.18 -2.63 7.94
CA LYS A 43 -11.88 -1.62 8.77
C LYS A 43 -12.37 -2.11 10.14
N LYS A 44 -12.24 -3.40 10.45
CA LYS A 44 -12.79 -4.00 11.68
C LYS A 44 -11.84 -5.04 12.27
N SER A 45 -10.70 -4.58 12.80
CA SER A 45 -9.93 -5.36 13.75
C SER A 45 -10.49 -5.12 15.15
N ILE A 46 -11.49 -5.91 15.53
CA ILE A 46 -11.91 -5.97 16.94
C ILE A 46 -10.88 -6.85 17.64
N LYS A 47 -10.06 -6.24 18.49
CA LYS A 47 -9.20 -6.97 19.42
C LYS A 47 -10.12 -7.56 20.50
N LEU A 48 -10.29 -8.88 20.50
CA LEU A 48 -11.02 -9.62 21.54
C LEU A 48 -10.25 -9.60 22.86
#